data_AF-V5JG57-F1
#
_entry.id   AF-V5JG57-F1
#
_cell.length_a   1.000
_cell.length_b   1.000
_cell.length_c   1.000
_cell.angle_alpha   90.00
_cell.angle_beta   90.00
_cell.angle_gamma   90.00
#
_symmetry.space_group_name_H-M   'P 1'
#
loop_
_entity.id
_entity.type
_entity.pdbx_description
1 polymer ?
#
loop_
_entity_poly.entity_id
_entity_poly.type
_entity_poly.pdbx_seq_one_letter_code
_entity_poly.pdbx_strand_id
1 'polypeptide(L)' 'MLQKFNWFSLRWGALVIAGSLLVDIEFLILNIGFCFFHISLGFKAIIKDYIHIEKIHLIFLTSVKICYLELIRHSIELFI' A
#
# COMPACT_ATOMS: atom_id res chain seq x y z
N MET A 1 -28.24 -8.27 38.21
CA MET A 1 -28.79 -9.21 37.21
C MET A 1 -27.67 -9.51 36.23
N LEU A 2 -26.92 -10.60 36.42
CA LEU A 2 -25.83 -10.99 35.54
C LEU A 2 -26.42 -11.27 34.15
N GLN A 3 -26.09 -10.46 33.14
CA GLN A 3 -26.40 -10.74 31.75
C GLN A 3 -25.85 -12.13 31.44
N LYS A 4 -26.72 -13.08 31.08
CA LYS A 4 -26.29 -14.38 30.56
C LYS A 4 -25.59 -14.10 29.23
N PHE A 5 -24.25 -14.08 29.25
CA PHE A 5 -23.46 -14.00 28.03
C PHE A 5 -23.82 -15.20 27.16
N ASN A 6 -24.45 -14.91 26.01
CA ASN A 6 -24.70 -15.94 25.01
C ASN A 6 -23.35 -16.26 24.36
N TRP A 7 -22.81 -17.44 24.66
CA TRP A 7 -21.56 -17.95 24.11
C TRP A 7 -21.49 -17.85 22.58
N PHE A 8 -22.63 -18.05 21.92
CA PHE A 8 -22.75 -17.89 20.47
C PHE A 8 -22.55 -16.44 20.02
N SER A 9 -23.13 -15.47 20.74
CA SER A 9 -22.96 -14.04 20.46
C SER A 9 -21.52 -13.58 20.66
N LEU A 10 -20.81 -14.13 21.65
CA LEU A 10 -19.41 -13.80 21.91
C LEU A 10 -18.50 -14.29 20.77
N ARG A 11 -18.73 -15.52 20.28
CA ARG A 11 -18.00 -16.06 19.13
C ARG A 11 -18.29 -15.28 17.85
N TRP A 12 -19.55 -14.90 17.62
CA TRP A 12 -19.92 -14.06 16.50
C TRP A 12 -19.26 -12.68 16.57
N GLY A 13 -19.24 -12.05 17.75
CA GLY A 13 -18.53 -10.78 17.95
C GLY A 13 -17.04 -10.90 17.62
N ALA A 14 -16.39 -11.97 18.08
CA ALA A 14 -14.98 -12.23 17.76
C ALA A 14 -14.75 -12.42 16.24
N LEU A 15 -15.63 -13.15 15.54
CA LEU A 15 -15.54 -13.33 14.10
C LEU A 15 -15.74 -12.03 13.33
N VAL A 16 -16.67 -11.17 13.77
CA VAL A 16 -16.89 -9.84 13.16
C VAL A 16 -15.66 -8.96 13.33
N ILE A 17 -15.06 -8.92 14.53
CA ILE A 17 -13.83 -8.15 14.79
C ILE A 17 -12.66 -8.67 13.94
N ALA A 18 -12.50 -9.99 13.85
CA ALA A 18 -11.47 -10.59 13.01
C ALA A 18 -11.70 -10.25 11.52
N GLY A 19 -12.94 -10.30 11.06
CA GLY A 19 -13.32 -9.93 9.70
C GLY A 19 -13.08 -8.46 9.39
N SER A 20 -13.44 -7.54 10.29
CA SER A 20 -13.20 -6.11 10.09
C SER A 20 -11.71 -5.80 10.04
N LEU A 21 -10.90 -6.44 10.88
CA LEU A 21 -9.45 -6.27 10.86
C LEU A 21 -8.82 -6.71 9.53
N LEU A 22 -9.32 -7.78 8.91
CA LEU A 22 -8.86 -8.19 7.57
C LEU A 22 -9.21 -7.14 6.50
N VAL A 23 -10.43 -6.59 6.56
CA VAL A 23 -10.88 -5.53 5.64
C VAL A 23 -10.03 -4.28 5.81
N ASP A 24 -9.74 -3.87 7.05
CA ASP A 24 -8.90 -2.71 7.33
C ASP A 24 -7.48 -2.87 6.76
N ILE A 25 -6.89 -4.06 6.90
CA ILE A 25 -5.57 -4.40 6.32
C ILE A 25 -5.62 -4.35 4.79
N GLU A 26 -6.67 -4.89 4.17
CA GLU A 26 -6.83 -4.86 2.71
C GLU A 26 -6.89 -3.41 2.20
N PHE A 27 -7.72 -2.57 2.82
CA PHE A 27 -7.81 -1.15 2.47
C PHE A 27 -6.47 -0.43 2.65
N LEU A 28 -5.72 -0.74 3.71
CA LEU A 28 -4.40 -0.16 3.93
C LEU A 28 -3.43 -0.51 2.80
N ILE A 29 -3.32 -1.80 2.46
CA ILE A 29 -2.45 -2.29 1.37
C ILE A 29 -2.86 -1.66 0.03
N LEU A 30 -4.16 -1.61 -0.25
CA LEU A 30 -4.70 -1.04 -1.47
C LEU A 30 -4.33 0.44 -1.62
N ASN A 31 -4.51 1.24 -0.55
CA ASN A 31 -4.18 2.67 -0.56
C ASN A 31 -2.68 2.91 -0.75
N ILE A 32 -1.82 2.17 -0.03
CA ILE A 32 -0.36 2.28 -0.20
C ILE A 32 0.04 1.93 -1.64
N GLY A 33 -0.52 0.84 -2.18
CA GLY A 33 -0.29 0.43 -3.58
C GLY A 33 -0.71 1.51 -4.59
N PHE A 34 -1.88 2.12 -4.40
CA PHE A 34 -2.34 3.23 -5.25
C PHE A 34 -1.41 4.44 -5.18
N CYS A 35 -0.95 4.83 -3.99
CA CYS A 35 0.00 5.92 -3.82
C CYS A 35 1.30 5.65 -4.60
N PHE A 36 1.87 4.45 -4.48
CA PHE A 36 3.10 4.07 -5.17
C PHE A 36 2.93 4.03 -6.69
N PHE A 37 1.80 3.50 -7.14
CA PHE A 37 1.45 3.50 -8.55
C PHE A 37 1.32 4.93 -9.09
N HIS A 38 0.62 5.81 -8.38
CA HIS A 38 0.45 7.22 -8.74
C HIS A 38 1.78 7.95 -8.83
N ILE A 39 2.66 7.79 -7.83
CA ILE A 39 4.01 8.37 -7.82
C ILE A 39 4.82 7.87 -9.04
N SER A 40 4.80 6.56 -9.31
CA SER A 40 5.53 5.98 -10.45
C SER A 40 5.06 6.56 -11.79
N LEU A 41 3.74 6.69 -11.99
CA LEU A 41 3.18 7.30 -13.19
C LEU A 41 3.53 8.79 -13.30
N GLY A 42 3.43 9.54 -12.20
CA GLY A 42 3.78 10.95 -12.16
C GLY A 42 5.22 11.20 -12.58
N PHE A 43 6.18 10.42 -12.05
CA PHE A 43 7.56 10.54 -12.48
C PHE A 43 7.78 10.15 -13.94
N LYS A 44 7.14 9.08 -14.42
CA LYS A 44 7.23 8.70 -15.84
C LYS A 44 6.69 9.79 -16.77
N ALA A 45 5.61 10.47 -16.37
CA ALA A 45 5.07 11.60 -17.12
C ALA A 45 6.07 12.76 -17.17
N ILE A 46 6.62 13.18 -16.01
CA ILE A 46 7.65 14.23 -15.95
C ILE A 46 8.86 13.89 -16.81
N ILE A 47 9.37 12.66 -16.71
CA ILE A 47 10.51 12.19 -17.52
C ILE A 47 10.19 12.31 -19.01
N LYS A 48 9.00 11.88 -19.43
CA LYS A 48 8.57 11.94 -20.82
C LYS A 48 8.45 13.38 -21.33
N ASP A 49 7.95 14.28 -20.50
CA ASP A 49 7.67 15.66 -20.91
C ASP A 49 8.92 16.54 -20.96
N TYR A 50 9.90 16.28 -20.07
CA TYR A 50 11.06 17.17 -19.89
C TYR A 50 12.40 16.59 -20.34
N ILE A 51 12.52 15.27 -20.56
CA ILE A 51 13.79 14.62 -20.90
C ILE A 51 13.77 14.10 -22.32
N HIS A 52 14.48 14.80 -23.20
CA HIS A 52 14.53 14.46 -24.64
C HIS A 52 15.83 13.72 -25.05
N ILE A 53 16.82 13.66 -24.17
CA ILE A 53 18.07 12.92 -24.43
C ILE A 53 17.87 11.47 -23.99
N GLU A 54 17.90 10.53 -24.93
CA GLU A 54 17.60 9.11 -24.71
C GLU A 54 18.41 8.47 -23.58
N LYS A 55 19.72 8.76 -23.51
CA LYS A 55 20.59 8.25 -22.45
C LYS A 55 20.14 8.73 -21.06
N ILE A 56 19.76 10.01 -20.95
CA ILE A 56 19.30 10.59 -19.69
C ILE A 56 17.91 10.00 -19.34
N HIS A 57 17.02 9.87 -20.33
CA HIS A 57 15.71 9.27 -20.16
C HIS A 57 15.79 7.85 -19.58
N LEU A 58 16.71 7.03 -20.09
CA LEU A 58 16.95 5.67 -19.56
C LEU A 58 17.45 5.67 -18.12
N ILE A 59 18.39 6.57 -17.78
CA ILE A 59 18.91 6.73 -16.41
C ILE A 59 17.75 7.05 -15.45
N PHE A 60 16.93 8.05 -15.78
CA PHE A 60 15.81 8.45 -14.94
C PHE A 60 14.75 7.34 -14.80
N LEU A 61 14.41 6.63 -15.88
CA LEU A 61 13.50 5.47 -15.77
C LEU A 61 14.04 4.38 -14.85
N THR A 62 15.35 4.17 -14.85
CA THR A 62 16.01 3.22 -13.94
C THR A 62 15.94 3.74 -12.50
N SER A 63 16.20 5.02 -12.27
CA SER A 63 16.06 5.66 -10.95
C SER A 63 14.63 5.57 -10.42
N VAL A 64 13.60 5.72 -11.25
CA VAL A 64 12.19 5.53 -10.84
C VAL A 64 11.94 4.10 -10.38
N LYS A 65 12.50 3.09 -11.05
CA LYS A 65 12.38 1.68 -10.62
C LYS A 65 13.07 1.44 -9.28
N ILE A 66 14.27 2.00 -9.08
CA ILE A 66 14.99 1.90 -7.81
C ILE A 66 14.19 2.59 -6.69
N CYS A 67 13.72 3.81 -6.93
CA CYS A 67 12.88 4.55 -5.99
C CYS A 67 11.61 3.77 -5.62
N TYR A 68 10.95 3.12 -6.58
CA TYR A 68 9.79 2.28 -6.31
C TYR A 68 10.11 1.10 -5.39
N LEU A 69 11.27 0.44 -5.58
CA LEU A 69 11.73 -0.63 -4.69
C LEU A 69 12.06 -0.10 -3.28
N GLU A 70 12.70 1.06 -3.18
CA GLU A 70 12.98 1.70 -1.88
C GLU A 70 11.70 2.10 -1.14
N LEU A 71 10.69 2.61 -1.85
CA LEU A 71 9.39 2.92 -1.26
C LEU A 71 8.71 1.66 -0.69
N ILE A 72 8.75 0.54 -1.43
CA ILE A 72 8.25 -0.75 -0.94
C ILE A 72 9.02 -1.19 0.30
N ARG A 73 10.36 -1.16 0.25
CA ARG A 73 11.23 -1.54 1.38
C ARG A 73 10.88 -0.75 2.64
N HIS A 74 10.82 0.57 2.52
CA HIS A 74 10.49 1.45 3.64
C HIS A 74 9.05 1.27 4.15
N SER A 75 8.10 0.95 3.28
CA SER A 75 6.74 0.61 3.75
C SER A 75 6.71 -0.68 4.53
N ILE A 76 7.45 -1.70 4.10
CA ILE A 76 7.56 -2.96 4.85
C ILE A 76 8.25 -2.70 6.20
N GLU A 77 9.32 -1.91 6.24
CA GLU A 77 10.02 -1.52 7.48
C GLU A 77 9.11 -0.80 8.49
N LEU A 78 8.05 -0.10 8.05
CA LEU A 78 7.10 0.53 8.98
C LEU A 78 6.20 -0.49 9.69
N PHE A 79 6.07 -1.71 9.16
CA PHE A 79 5.24 -2.77 9.73
C PHE A 79 6.03 -3.83 10.51
N ILE A 80 7.37 -3.82 10.43
CA ILE A 80 8.29 -4.74 11.14
C ILE A 80 8.90 -4.00 12.32
#